data_AF-A0A1V5MQL4-F1
#
_entry.id   AF-A0A1V5MQL4-F1
#
_cell.length_a   1.000
_cell.length_b   1.000
_cell.length_c   1.000
_cell.angle_alpha   90.00
_cell.angle_beta   90.00
_cell.angle_gamma   90.00
#
_symmetry.space_group_name_H-M   'P 1'
#
loop_
_entity.id
_entity.type
_entity.pdbx_description
1 polymer ?
#
loop_
_entity_poly.entity_id
_entity_poly.type
_entity_poly.pdbx_seq_one_letter_code
_entity_poly.pdbx_strand_id
1 'polypeptide(L)'
;MGIKYSAATQYKILLPNGIAVDSVTFTGYDNYAEGDSYLGELNGTTYSSTNYVYLRKNASGAYTVASYTVPLSTPATGSFTFTFQGKQVVLRITLWTRTTTGNENILITPLDPDGLTNVYTINGSIVKRNVVRRYALDGLPKGIYIVDKMKQMVKY
;
A
#
# COMPACT_ATOMS: atom_id res chain seq x y z
N MET A 1 -9.27 -6.02 -23.96
CA MET A 1 -8.29 -5.41 -24.89
C MET A 1 -6.96 -5.27 -24.16
N GLY A 2 -5.83 -5.39 -24.87
CA GLY A 2 -4.49 -5.28 -24.31
C GLY A 2 -3.51 -4.67 -25.32
N ILE A 3 -2.30 -4.33 -24.89
CA ILE A 3 -1.26 -3.71 -25.69
C ILE A 3 -0.27 -4.79 -26.15
N LYS A 4 0.19 -4.70 -27.40
CA LYS A 4 1.20 -5.60 -27.98
C LYS A 4 2.60 -5.18 -27.53
N TYR A 5 3.40 -6.13 -27.07
CA TYR A 5 4.80 -5.94 -26.70
C TYR A 5 5.67 -6.95 -27.44
N SER A 6 6.66 -6.46 -28.20
CA SER A 6 7.58 -7.28 -28.99
C SER A 6 8.50 -8.11 -28.10
N ALA A 7 8.87 -9.29 -28.60
CA ALA A 7 9.87 -10.14 -27.95
C ALA A 7 11.23 -9.43 -27.88
N ALA A 8 12.03 -9.76 -26.87
CA ALA A 8 13.39 -9.30 -26.64
C ALA A 8 13.57 -7.76 -26.63
N THR A 9 12.47 -7.02 -26.47
CA THR A 9 12.48 -5.56 -26.38
C THR A 9 12.20 -5.17 -24.94
N GLN A 10 13.12 -4.40 -24.33
CA GLN A 10 12.90 -3.87 -22.99
C GLN A 10 11.98 -2.65 -23.06
N TYR A 11 10.94 -2.68 -22.24
CA TYR A 11 10.00 -1.59 -22.06
C TYR A 11 10.19 -0.97 -20.68
N LYS A 12 9.87 0.32 -20.56
CA LYS A 12 9.98 1.08 -19.32
C LYS A 12 8.63 1.73 -18.99
N ILE A 13 8.15 1.53 -17.77
CA ILE A 13 6.97 2.20 -17.23
C ILE A 13 7.45 3.34 -16.34
N LEU A 14 7.01 4.56 -16.66
CA LEU A 14 7.24 5.73 -15.82
C LEU A 14 6.17 5.79 -14.73
N LEU A 15 6.59 6.03 -13.50
CA LEU A 15 5.73 6.15 -12.33
C LEU A 15 5.60 7.63 -11.93
N PRO A 16 4.40 8.08 -11.51
CA PRO A 16 4.24 9.39 -10.89
C PRO A 16 5.11 9.54 -9.64
N ASN A 17 5.46 10.79 -9.31
CA ASN A 17 6.18 11.07 -8.07
C ASN A 17 5.36 10.63 -6.84
N GLY A 18 6.04 10.14 -5.80
CA GLY A 18 5.42 9.66 -4.56
C GLY A 18 4.75 8.28 -4.65
N ILE A 19 4.81 7.60 -5.80
CA ILE A 19 4.31 6.24 -5.97
C ILE A 19 5.46 5.24 -5.92
N ALA A 20 5.30 4.22 -5.07
CA ALA A 20 6.17 3.05 -5.01
C ALA A 20 5.36 1.81 -5.37
N VAL A 21 5.80 1.06 -6.38
CA VAL A 21 5.15 -0.19 -6.84
C VAL A 21 5.88 -1.38 -6.24
N ASP A 22 5.16 -2.29 -5.59
CA ASP A 22 5.70 -3.48 -4.93
C ASP A 22 5.55 -4.74 -5.78
N SER A 23 4.54 -4.79 -6.64
CA SER A 23 4.32 -5.92 -7.53
C SER A 23 3.55 -5.51 -8.78
N VAL A 24 3.68 -6.32 -9.83
CA VAL A 24 3.06 -6.06 -11.12
C VAL A 24 2.31 -7.31 -11.57
N THR A 25 1.05 -7.14 -11.96
CA THR A 25 0.30 -8.21 -12.62
C THR A 25 0.34 -8.03 -14.13
N PHE A 26 0.79 -9.08 -14.81
CA PHE A 26 0.72 -9.20 -16.27
C PHE A 26 -0.37 -10.19 -16.64
N THR A 27 -1.47 -9.70 -17.22
CA THR A 27 -2.57 -10.54 -17.71
C THR A 27 -2.62 -10.46 -19.23
N GLY A 28 -2.48 -11.59 -19.92
CA GLY A 28 -2.36 -11.57 -21.37
C GLY A 28 -2.16 -12.93 -21.99
N TYR A 29 -1.70 -12.95 -23.23
CA TYR A 29 -1.52 -14.17 -24.02
C TYR A 29 -0.42 -13.99 -25.07
N ASP A 30 0.11 -15.12 -25.56
CA ASP A 30 1.00 -15.17 -26.71
C ASP A 30 0.23 -14.93 -28.02
N ASN A 31 0.76 -14.08 -28.91
CA ASN A 31 0.08 -13.72 -30.15
C ASN A 31 0.37 -14.67 -31.34
N TYR A 32 1.23 -15.67 -31.17
CA TYR A 32 1.76 -16.56 -32.21
C TYR A 32 1.47 -18.04 -31.94
N ALA A 33 1.61 -18.87 -32.97
CA ALA A 33 1.43 -20.33 -32.90
C ALA A 33 2.77 -21.10 -32.77
N GLU A 34 3.91 -20.43 -32.89
CA GLU A 34 5.23 -21.04 -33.14
C GLU A 34 6.21 -20.90 -31.97
N GLY A 35 5.74 -21.08 -30.75
CA GLY A 35 6.56 -21.04 -29.54
C GLY A 35 5.90 -20.20 -28.45
N ASP A 36 6.20 -20.56 -27.21
CA ASP A 36 5.63 -19.92 -26.04
C ASP A 36 6.44 -18.65 -25.68
N SER A 37 5.77 -17.68 -25.08
CA SER A 37 6.40 -16.47 -24.55
C SER A 37 6.54 -16.55 -23.04
N TYR A 38 7.43 -15.75 -22.48
CA TYR A 38 7.60 -15.68 -21.02
C TYR A 38 8.11 -14.31 -20.59
N LEU A 39 7.86 -13.94 -19.33
CA LEU A 39 8.50 -12.77 -18.72
C LEU A 39 9.99 -13.08 -18.53
N GLY A 40 10.87 -12.44 -19.29
CA GLY A 40 12.31 -12.68 -19.21
C GLY A 40 13.03 -11.74 -18.25
N GLU A 41 12.50 -10.55 -18.01
CA GLU A 41 13.04 -9.60 -17.03
C GLU A 41 11.95 -8.70 -16.45
N LEU A 42 12.06 -8.40 -15.16
CA LEU A 42 11.28 -7.38 -14.45
C LEU A 42 12.16 -6.64 -13.45
N ASN A 43 12.29 -5.33 -13.62
CA ASN A 43 13.08 -4.43 -12.79
C ASN A 43 14.51 -4.95 -12.49
N GLY A 44 15.19 -5.45 -13.52
CA GLY A 44 16.53 -6.02 -13.47
C GLY A 44 16.61 -7.48 -13.02
N THR A 45 15.52 -8.06 -12.50
CA THR A 45 15.47 -9.49 -12.17
C THR A 45 15.13 -10.30 -13.41
N THR A 46 15.99 -11.26 -13.77
CA THR A 46 15.83 -12.11 -14.94
C THR A 46 15.12 -13.43 -14.60
N TYR A 47 14.34 -13.95 -15.53
CA TYR A 47 13.69 -15.25 -15.43
C TYR A 47 13.94 -16.11 -16.66
N SER A 48 13.81 -17.42 -16.48
CA SER A 48 14.01 -18.42 -17.54
C SER A 48 12.72 -18.74 -18.29
N SER A 49 12.83 -19.49 -19.39
CA SER A 49 11.69 -19.86 -20.24
C SER A 49 10.63 -20.74 -19.57
N THR A 50 10.84 -21.18 -18.34
CA THR A 50 9.87 -21.95 -17.55
C THR A 50 9.08 -21.10 -16.56
N ASN A 51 9.45 -19.82 -16.39
CA ASN A 51 8.81 -18.90 -15.47
C ASN A 51 7.78 -18.03 -16.20
N TYR A 52 6.59 -17.86 -15.62
CA TYR A 52 5.56 -16.94 -16.13
C TYR A 52 5.26 -17.12 -17.63
N VAL A 53 5.01 -18.36 -18.03
CA VAL A 53 4.87 -18.77 -19.43
C VAL A 53 3.48 -18.44 -19.97
N TYR A 54 3.44 -17.86 -21.16
CA TYR A 54 2.25 -17.63 -21.96
C TYR A 54 2.29 -18.59 -23.14
N LEU A 55 1.39 -19.57 -23.11
CA LEU A 55 1.35 -20.63 -24.13
C LEU A 55 0.98 -20.04 -25.48
N ARG A 56 1.67 -20.53 -26.52
CA ARG A 56 1.35 -20.29 -27.93
C ARG A 56 -0.11 -20.62 -28.24
N LYS A 57 -0.62 -20.05 -29.32
CA LYS A 57 -1.93 -20.42 -29.88
C LYS A 57 -1.98 -21.90 -30.20
N ASN A 58 -3.11 -22.53 -29.91
CA ASN A 58 -3.34 -23.92 -30.31
C ASN A 58 -3.50 -24.05 -31.83
N ALA A 59 -3.65 -25.28 -32.33
CA ALA A 59 -3.78 -25.55 -33.76
C ALA A 59 -4.98 -24.86 -34.44
N SER A 60 -6.03 -24.49 -33.69
CA SER A 60 -7.17 -23.72 -34.24
C SER A 60 -6.96 -22.20 -34.20
N GLY A 61 -5.77 -21.73 -33.78
CA GLY A 61 -5.45 -20.31 -33.65
C GLY A 61 -5.99 -19.64 -32.39
N ALA A 62 -6.60 -20.40 -31.49
CA ALA A 62 -7.11 -19.88 -30.22
C ALA A 62 -5.96 -19.65 -29.24
N TYR A 63 -5.99 -18.50 -28.56
CA TYR A 63 -5.02 -18.13 -27.54
C TYR A 63 -5.52 -18.48 -26.14
N THR A 64 -4.59 -18.73 -25.23
CA THR A 64 -4.88 -18.96 -23.80
C THR A 64 -4.43 -17.74 -23.00
N VAL A 65 -5.33 -17.19 -22.18
CA VAL A 65 -4.99 -16.07 -21.29
C VAL A 65 -4.34 -16.62 -20.03
N ALA A 66 -3.19 -16.09 -19.66
CA ALA A 66 -2.52 -16.30 -18.39
C ALA A 66 -2.42 -15.00 -17.60
N SER A 67 -2.31 -15.09 -16.28
CA SER A 67 -2.18 -13.96 -15.38
C SER A 67 -1.20 -14.25 -14.27
N TYR A 68 -0.17 -13.42 -14.14
CA TYR A 68 0.87 -13.58 -13.13
C TYR A 68 1.09 -12.28 -12.37
N THR A 69 0.99 -12.33 -11.03
CA THR A 69 1.42 -11.25 -10.15
C THR A 69 2.84 -11.53 -9.70
N VAL A 70 3.76 -10.64 -10.07
CA VAL A 70 5.19 -10.80 -9.82
C VAL A 70 5.64 -9.72 -8.82
N PRO A 71 6.15 -10.11 -7.63
CA PRO A 71 6.68 -9.16 -6.68
C PRO A 71 8.01 -8.58 -7.18
N LEU A 72 8.24 -7.31 -6.87
CA LEU A 72 9.54 -6.66 -7.03
C LEU A 72 10.35 -6.89 -5.76
N SER A 73 11.65 -7.19 -5.91
CA SER A 73 12.57 -7.39 -4.77
C SER A 73 12.74 -6.12 -3.92
N THR A 74 12.60 -4.96 -4.56
CA THR A 74 12.54 -3.64 -3.93
C THR A 74 11.44 -2.84 -4.61
N PRO A 75 10.60 -2.10 -3.86
CA PRO A 75 9.57 -1.27 -4.46
C PRO A 75 10.16 -0.27 -5.46
N ALA A 76 9.65 -0.26 -6.68
CA ALA A 76 10.12 0.63 -7.73
C ALA A 76 9.50 2.02 -7.58
N THR A 77 10.33 3.05 -7.67
CA THR A 77 9.91 4.46 -7.71
C THR A 77 10.46 5.11 -8.98
N GLY A 78 9.76 6.12 -9.52
CA GLY A 78 10.14 6.82 -10.75
C GLY A 78 9.96 6.00 -12.03
N SER A 79 10.49 4.77 -12.10
CA SER A 79 10.23 3.83 -13.18
C SER A 79 10.68 2.40 -12.86
N PHE A 80 10.20 1.43 -13.64
CA PHE A 80 10.78 0.09 -13.72
C PHE A 80 10.75 -0.43 -15.17
N THR A 81 11.54 -1.46 -15.43
CA THR A 81 11.64 -2.12 -16.74
C THR A 81 10.97 -3.48 -16.74
N PHE A 82 10.56 -3.94 -17.92
CA PHE A 82 10.21 -5.34 -18.15
C PHE A 82 10.53 -5.76 -19.57
N THR A 83 10.81 -7.04 -19.76
CA THR A 83 11.12 -7.64 -21.06
C THR A 83 10.43 -8.98 -21.19
N PHE A 84 9.68 -9.17 -22.28
CA PHE A 84 9.16 -10.48 -22.67
C PHE A 84 10.09 -11.16 -23.67
N GLN A 85 10.24 -12.47 -23.56
CA GLN A 85 11.08 -13.30 -24.41
C GLN A 85 10.22 -14.36 -25.11
N GLY A 86 10.78 -15.02 -26.13
CA GLY A 86 10.06 -15.97 -26.98
C GLY A 86 9.39 -15.26 -28.16
N LYS A 87 8.10 -14.94 -28.04
CA LYS A 87 7.32 -14.26 -29.09
C LYS A 87 6.65 -12.98 -28.53
N GLN A 88 5.83 -12.33 -29.36
CA GLN A 88 5.08 -11.14 -28.94
C GLN A 88 3.94 -11.54 -28.02
N VAL A 89 3.73 -10.74 -26.97
CA VAL A 89 2.58 -10.88 -26.07
C VAL A 89 1.61 -9.72 -26.22
N VAL A 90 0.35 -9.98 -25.87
CA VAL A 90 -0.69 -8.95 -25.71
C VAL A 90 -1.06 -8.87 -24.23
N LEU A 91 -0.80 -7.73 -23.58
CA LEU A 91 -0.89 -7.61 -22.12
C LEU A 91 -1.85 -6.50 -21.67
N ARG A 92 -2.50 -6.74 -20.54
CA ARG A 92 -2.94 -5.74 -19.57
C ARG A 92 -2.00 -5.79 -18.37
N ILE A 93 -1.62 -4.62 -17.88
CA ILE A 93 -0.65 -4.48 -16.78
C ILE A 93 -1.34 -3.76 -15.63
N THR A 94 -1.30 -4.36 -14.43
CA THR A 94 -1.80 -3.75 -13.19
C THR A 94 -0.62 -3.54 -12.25
N LEU A 95 -0.50 -2.33 -11.70
CA LEU A 95 0.54 -1.96 -10.74
C LEU A 95 -0.05 -1.99 -9.33
N TRP A 96 0.62 -2.68 -8.40
CA TRP A 96 0.21 -2.74 -7.01
C TRP A 96 1.20 -2.00 -6.13
N THR A 97 0.67 -1.09 -5.32
CA THR A 97 1.40 -0.38 -4.28
C THR A 97 0.99 -0.96 -2.94
N ARG A 98 1.92 -1.25 -2.05
CA ARG A 98 1.61 -1.59 -0.67
C ARG A 98 1.29 -0.29 0.05
N THR A 99 0.05 -0.16 0.52
CA THR A 99 -0.28 0.84 1.53
C THR A 99 0.47 0.43 2.79
N THR A 100 1.56 1.11 3.14
CA THR A 100 2.02 1.09 4.53
C THR A 100 0.91 1.75 5.33
N THR A 101 0.19 0.98 6.15
CA THR A 101 -0.56 1.59 7.25
C THR A 101 0.50 2.26 8.11
N GLY A 102 0.59 3.58 8.00
CA GLY A 102 1.45 4.42 8.83
C GLY A 102 0.98 4.32 10.27
N ASN A 103 1.27 3.20 10.91
CA ASN A 103 1.17 3.05 12.34
C ASN A 103 2.48 3.65 12.88
N GLU A 104 2.59 4.97 12.83
CA GLU A 104 3.44 5.65 13.79
C GLU A 104 2.93 5.15 15.15
N ASN A 105 3.75 4.38 15.88
CA ASN A 105 3.48 4.13 17.28
C ASN A 105 3.51 5.50 17.94
N ILE A 106 2.35 6.15 18.07
CA ILE A 106 2.20 7.30 18.94
C ILE A 106 2.50 6.74 20.33
N LEU A 107 3.73 6.94 20.79
CA LEU A 107 4.10 6.72 22.17
C LEU A 107 3.26 7.72 22.97
N ILE A 108 2.08 7.29 23.43
CA ILE A 108 1.32 8.01 24.44
C ILE A 108 2.15 7.85 25.72
N THR A 109 3.05 8.79 25.99
CA THR A 109 3.62 8.90 27.33
C THR A 109 2.44 9.11 28.28
N PRO A 110 2.20 8.22 29.27
CA PRO A 110 1.15 8.45 30.24
C PRO A 110 1.39 9.79 30.94
N LEU A 111 0.35 10.61 31.04
CA LEU A 111 0.44 11.84 31.82
C LEU A 111 0.74 11.48 33.28
N ASP A 112 1.72 12.15 33.89
CA ASP A 112 2.07 11.98 35.29
C ASP A 112 0.84 12.18 36.20
N PRO A 113 0.36 11.19 36.95
CA PRO A 113 -0.82 11.33 37.81
C PRO A 113 -0.70 12.45 38.86
N ASP A 114 0.52 12.86 39.21
CA ASP A 114 0.81 13.91 40.19
C ASP A 114 1.06 15.29 39.59
N GLY A 115 1.11 15.39 38.26
CA GLY A 115 1.24 16.67 37.59
C GLY A 115 0.02 17.57 37.84
N LEU A 116 0.25 18.88 37.82
CA LEU A 116 -0.81 19.87 37.99
C LEU A 116 -1.61 20.06 36.70
N THR A 117 -2.91 20.29 36.83
CA THR A 117 -3.82 20.58 35.73
C THR A 117 -4.90 21.58 36.13
N ASN A 118 -5.51 22.22 35.13
CA ASN A 118 -6.71 23.03 35.30
C ASN A 118 -7.92 22.20 34.83
N VAL A 119 -9.04 22.38 35.51
CA VAL A 119 -10.30 21.72 35.15
C VAL A 119 -11.26 22.77 34.64
N TYR A 120 -11.87 22.52 33.49
CA TYR A 120 -12.84 23.40 32.86
C TYR A 120 -14.18 22.68 32.71
N THR A 121 -15.27 23.44 32.72
CA THR A 121 -16.56 23.00 32.20
C THR A 121 -16.45 22.71 30.69
N ILE A 122 -17.41 21.98 30.14
CA ILE A 122 -17.48 21.74 28.69
C ILE A 122 -17.56 23.03 27.85
N ASN A 123 -18.05 24.13 28.44
CA ASN A 123 -18.13 25.44 27.80
C ASN A 123 -16.83 26.26 27.93
N GLY A 124 -15.76 25.71 28.52
CA GLY A 124 -14.45 26.34 28.63
C GLY A 124 -14.23 27.21 29.86
N SER A 125 -15.22 27.38 30.75
CA SER A 125 -15.05 28.09 32.03
C SER A 125 -14.24 27.27 33.02
N ILE A 126 -13.24 27.85 33.68
CA ILE A 126 -12.41 27.19 34.68
C ILE A 126 -13.18 26.94 35.99
N VAL A 127 -13.08 25.73 36.56
CA VAL A 127 -13.73 25.34 37.83
C VAL A 127 -12.73 24.93 38.91
N LYS A 128 -11.54 24.45 38.53
CA LYS A 128 -10.41 24.24 39.43
C LYS A 128 -9.11 24.64 38.75
N ARG A 129 -8.18 25.22 39.49
CA ARG A 129 -6.89 25.69 38.98
C ARG A 129 -5.74 24.98 39.70
N ASN A 130 -4.74 24.54 38.94
CA ASN A 130 -3.50 23.94 39.46
C ASN A 130 -3.76 22.84 40.49
N VAL A 131 -4.66 21.91 40.18
CA VAL A 131 -4.94 20.75 41.04
C VAL A 131 -4.15 19.54 40.56
N VAL A 132 -3.80 18.65 41.48
CA VAL A 132 -3.16 17.37 41.15
C VAL A 132 -4.10 16.58 40.26
N ARG A 133 -3.60 16.11 39.12
CA ARG A 133 -4.37 15.47 38.04
C ARG A 133 -5.25 14.33 38.52
N ARG A 134 -4.75 13.44 39.39
CA ARG A 134 -5.54 12.33 39.96
C ARG A 134 -6.77 12.77 40.76
N TYR A 135 -6.79 13.99 41.30
CA TYR A 135 -7.89 14.55 42.10
C TYR A 135 -8.68 15.63 41.33
N ALA A 136 -8.47 15.74 40.01
CA ALA A 136 -9.07 16.78 39.18
C ALA A 136 -10.60 16.79 39.30
N LEU A 137 -11.23 15.61 39.36
CA LEU A 137 -12.69 15.47 39.34
C LEU A 137 -13.34 15.41 40.74
N ASP A 138 -12.56 15.33 41.82
CA ASP A 138 -13.08 15.08 43.16
C ASP A 138 -14.03 16.18 43.64
N GLY A 139 -15.21 15.80 44.12
CA GLY A 139 -16.20 16.75 44.62
C GLY A 139 -16.84 17.65 43.54
N LEU A 140 -16.59 17.41 42.25
CA LEU A 140 -17.34 18.08 41.18
C LEU A 140 -18.72 17.44 41.01
N PRO A 141 -19.78 18.23 40.73
CA PRO A 141 -21.08 17.67 40.44
C PRO A 141 -21.06 16.87 39.13
N LYS A 142 -22.03 15.97 38.98
CA LYS A 142 -22.24 15.18 37.74
C LYS A 142 -22.22 16.09 36.51
N GLY A 143 -21.39 15.74 35.54
CA GLY A 143 -21.21 16.57 34.36
C GLY A 143 -20.02 16.16 33.50
N ILE A 144 -19.79 16.96 32.46
CA ILE A 144 -18.67 16.80 31.54
C ILE A 144 -17.68 17.93 31.80
N TYR A 145 -16.41 17.56 31.99
CA TYR A 145 -15.31 18.48 32.24
C TYR A 145 -14.18 18.24 31.24
N ILE A 146 -13.34 19.24 31.08
CA ILE A 146 -12.10 19.16 30.30
C ILE A 146 -10.94 19.16 31.28
N VAL A 147 -10.13 18.11 31.25
CA VAL A 147 -8.92 17.93 32.06
C VAL A 147 -7.80 17.51 31.10
N ASP A 148 -6.68 18.25 31.08
CA ASP A 148 -5.56 18.03 30.14
C ASP A 148 -5.99 17.97 28.67
N LYS A 149 -6.90 18.87 28.28
CA LYS A 149 -7.50 18.95 26.93
C LYS A 149 -8.35 17.73 26.54
N MET A 150 -8.62 16.82 27.47
CA MET A 150 -9.48 15.65 27.27
C MET A 150 -10.81 15.79 27.98
N LYS A 151 -11.88 15.32 27.34
CA LYS A 151 -13.22 15.26 27.91
C LYS A 151 -13.32 14.11 28.93
N GLN A 152 -13.72 14.42 30.16
CA GLN A 152 -13.95 13.44 31.22
C GLN A 152 -15.36 13.62 31.82
N MET A 153 -15.97 12.52 32.25
CA MET A 153 -17.33 12.51 32.80
C MET A 153 -17.30 12.12 34.27
N VAL A 154 -17.91 12.94 35.12
CA VAL A 154 -18.21 12.57 36.50
C VAL A 154 -19.57 11.88 36.51
N LYS A 155 -19.57 10.58 36.85
CA LYS A 155 -20.77 9.76 37.05
C LYS A 155 -21.03 9.64 38.56
N TYR A 156 -22.23 9.19 38.93
CA TYR A 156 -22.57 8.86 40.32
C TYR A 156 -21.64 7.80 40.90
#